data_AF-A0A2V8XFA6-F1
#
_entry.id   AF-A0A2V8XFA6-F1
#
_cell.length_a   1.000
_cell.length_b   1.000
_cell.length_c   1.000
_cell.angle_alpha   90.00
_cell.angle_beta   90.00
_cell.angle_gamma   90.00
#
_symmetry.space_group_name_H-M   'P 1'
#
loop_
_entity.id
_entity.type
_entity.pdbx_description
1 polymer ?
#
loop_
_entity_poly.entity_id
_entity_poly.type
_entity_poly.pdbx_seq_one_letter_code
_entity_poly.pdbx_strand_id
1 'polypeptide(L)' 'MTQRIFSLVTAILFSLIALLHAARLVRGWHVTIGDIVVPVWVSWIGLVIAAYLAYEGFRLSKTPTK' A
#
# COMPACT_ATOMS: atom_id res chain seq x y z
N MET A 1 -7.66 8.43 19.01
CA MET A 1 -8.04 8.70 17.60
C MET A 1 -9.41 8.11 17.35
N THR A 2 -10.25 8.75 16.53
CA THR A 2 -11.51 8.15 16.09
C THR A 2 -11.24 7.08 15.02
N GLN A 3 -12.13 6.09 14.89
CA GLN A 3 -12.02 5.05 13.85
C GLN A 3 -11.92 5.65 12.45
N ARG A 4 -12.60 6.77 12.21
CA ARG A 4 -12.53 7.53 10.97
C ARG A 4 -11.11 8.05 10.68
N ILE A 5 -10.50 8.72 11.65
CA ILE A 5 -9.15 9.29 11.50
C ILE A 5 -8.14 8.14 11.31
N PHE A 6 -8.26 7.07 12.09
CA PHE A 6 -7.40 5.90 11.95
C PHE A 6 -7.50 5.30 10.55
N SER A 7 -8.72 5.03 10.05
CA SER A 7 -8.95 4.48 8.71
C SER A 7 -8.39 5.37 7.61
N LEU A 8 -8.48 6.69 7.75
CA LEU A 8 -7.92 7.65 6.80
C LEU A 8 -6.38 7.60 6.78
N VAL A 9 -5.75 7.60 7.95
CA VAL A 9 -4.28 7.50 8.06
C VAL A 9 -3.80 6.19 7.45
N THR A 10 -4.46 5.07 7.77
CA THR A 10 -4.17 3.75 7.19
C THR A 10 -4.31 3.77 5.67
N ALA A 11 -5.37 4.38 5.13
CA ALA A 11 -5.57 4.50 3.69
C ALA A 11 -4.43 5.26 2.99
N ILE A 12 -3.98 6.36 3.59
CA ILE A 12 -2.89 7.18 3.06
C ILE A 12 -1.58 6.38 3.05
N LEU A 13 -1.26 5.69 4.16
CA LEU A 13 -0.04 4.89 4.25
C LEU A 13 -0.01 3.76 3.21
N PHE A 14 -1.10 3.00 3.08
CA PHE A 14 -1.16 1.94 2.08
C PHE A 14 -1.18 2.48 0.64
N SER A 15 -1.72 3.68 0.40
CA SER A 15 -1.63 4.34 -0.90
C SER A 15 -0.17 4.66 -1.26
N LEU A 16 0.61 5.19 -0.31
CA LEU A 16 2.04 5.46 -0.51
C LEU A 16 2.82 4.18 -0.81
N ILE A 17 2.51 3.08 -0.10
CA ILE A 17 3.12 1.77 -0.34
C ILE A 17 2.75 1.22 -1.73
N ALA A 18 1.48 1.34 -2.14
CA ALA A 18 1.05 0.95 -3.49
C ALA A 18 1.79 1.76 -4.56
N LEU A 19 1.92 3.07 -4.37
CA LEU A 19 2.69 3.93 -5.28
C LEU A 19 4.17 3.54 -5.35
N LEU A 20 4.79 3.14 -4.23
CA LEU A 20 6.16 2.63 -4.20
C LEU A 20 6.29 1.35 -5.04
N HIS A 21 5.37 0.39 -4.88
CA HIS A 21 5.38 -0.84 -5.69
C HIS A 21 5.15 -0.54 -7.18
N ALA A 22 4.22 0.35 -7.52
CA ALA A 22 4.00 0.78 -8.90
C ALA A 22 5.24 1.46 -9.50
N ALA A 23 5.88 2.36 -8.75
CA ALA A 23 7.12 3.01 -9.19
C ALA A 23 8.25 2.00 -9.42
N ARG A 24 8.36 0.99 -8.56
CA ARG A 24 9.33 -0.10 -8.71
C ARG A 24 9.05 -0.92 -9.98
N LEU A 25 7.79 -1.24 -10.26
CA LEU A 25 7.39 -1.98 -11.46
C LEU A 25 7.68 -1.20 -12.75
N VAL A 26 7.39 0.10 -12.77
CA VAL A 26 7.62 0.96 -13.94
C VAL A 26 9.11 1.19 -14.21
N ARG A 27 9.90 1.40 -13.15
CA ARG A 27 11.34 1.72 -13.29
C ARG A 27 12.24 0.49 -13.32
N GLY A 28 11.72 -0.70 -13.04
CA GLY A 28 12.51 -1.93 -12.92
C GLY A 28 13.57 -1.87 -11.81
N TRP A 29 13.36 -1.07 -10.77
CA TRP A 29 14.36 -0.87 -9.71
C TRP A 29 14.63 -2.18 -8.95
N HIS A 30 15.91 -2.55 -8.80
CA HIS A 30 16.37 -3.66 -7.97
C HIS A 30 16.42 -3.28 -6.48
N VAL A 31 15.77 -4.08 -5.62
CA VAL A 31 15.90 -3.97 -4.15
C VAL A 31 16.60 -5.22 -3.67
N THR A 32 17.67 -5.00 -2.93
CA THR A 32 18.47 -6.02 -2.26
C THR A 32 18.27 -5.91 -0.76
N ILE A 33 18.06 -7.04 -0.10
CA ILE A 33 17.95 -7.14 1.36
C ILE A 33 19.01 -8.14 1.79
N GLY A 34 20.11 -7.66 2.38
CA GLY A 34 21.33 -8.45 2.52
C GLY A 34 21.81 -8.94 1.15
N ASP A 35 22.02 -10.24 1.02
CA ASP A 35 22.50 -10.87 -0.23
C ASP A 35 21.34 -11.34 -1.15
N ILE A 36 20.08 -11.07 -0.80
CA ILE A 36 18.92 -11.50 -1.58
C ILE A 36 18.42 -10.35 -2.45
N VAL A 37 18.37 -10.57 -3.76
CA VAL A 37 17.66 -9.68 -4.70
C VAL A 37 16.18 -10.03 -4.66
N VAL A 38 15.35 -9.08 -4.22
CA VAL A 38 13.90 -9.28 -4.17
C VAL A 38 13.35 -9.34 -5.60
N PRO A 39 12.71 -10.45 -6.01
CA PRO A 39 12.16 -10.58 -7.35
C PRO A 39 11.06 -9.55 -7.64
N VAL A 40 10.96 -9.11 -8.90
CA VAL A 40 9.98 -8.09 -9.31
C VAL A 40 8.53 -8.57 -9.14
N TRP A 41 8.25 -9.88 -9.28
CA TRP A 41 6.90 -10.43 -9.10
C TRP A 41 6.32 -10.17 -7.69
N VAL A 42 7.17 -10.04 -6.67
CA VAL A 42 6.75 -9.69 -5.30
C VAL A 42 6.09 -8.31 -5.27
N SER A 43 6.50 -7.40 -6.16
CA SER A 43 5.94 -6.05 -6.23
C SER A 43 4.52 -6.02 -6.79
N TRP A 44 4.16 -6.98 -7.64
CA TRP A 44 2.76 -7.13 -8.09
C TRP A 44 1.85 -7.53 -6.93
N ILE A 45 2.28 -8.47 -6.08
CA ILE A 45 1.52 -8.89 -4.90
C ILE A 45 1.40 -7.73 -3.91
N GLY A 46 2.52 -7.06 -3.61
CA GLY A 46 2.53 -5.89 -2.74
C GLY A 46 1.62 -4.77 -3.24
N LEU A 47 1.63 -4.50 -4.55
CA LEU A 47 0.74 -3.52 -5.18
C LEU A 47 -0.74 -3.88 -4.99
N VAL A 48 -1.14 -5.12 -5.27
CA VAL A 48 -2.55 -5.56 -5.15
C VAL A 48 -3.03 -5.46 -3.71
N ILE A 49 -2.25 -5.96 -2.75
CA ILE A 49 -2.61 -5.93 -1.33
C ILE A 49 -2.68 -4.48 -0.82
N ALA A 50 -1.67 -3.66 -1.11
CA ALA A 50 -1.64 -2.28 -0.66
C ALA A 50 -2.78 -1.44 -1.27
N ALA A 51 -3.07 -1.63 -2.56
CA ALA A 51 -4.18 -0.95 -3.22
C ALA A 51 -5.53 -1.36 -2.62
N TYR A 52 -5.73 -2.64 -2.32
CA TYR A 52 -6.94 -3.13 -1.66
C TYR A 52 -7.11 -2.52 -0.26
N LEU A 53 -6.06 -2.54 0.56
CA LEU A 53 -6.10 -1.97 1.92
C LEU A 53 -6.29 -0.44 1.91
N ALA A 54 -5.70 0.25 0.93
CA ALA A 54 -5.92 1.67 0.73
C ALA A 54 -7.40 1.96 0.41
N TYR A 55 -7.98 1.17 -0.51
CA TYR A 55 -9.40 1.28 -0.86
C TYR A 55 -10.31 1.05 0.35
N GLU A 56 -10.07 0.00 1.13
CA GLU A 56 -10.82 -0.31 2.35
C GLU A 56 -10.72 0.83 3.38
N GLY A 57 -9.52 1.35 3.63
CA GLY A 57 -9.32 2.47 4.55
C GLY A 57 -10.08 3.72 4.11
N PHE A 58 -10.04 4.08 2.82
CA PHE A 58 -10.80 5.22 2.31
C PHE A 58 -12.31 4.99 2.42
N ARG A 59 -12.80 3.78 2.15
CA ARG A 59 -14.21 3.42 2.30
C ARG A 59 -14.66 3.59 3.75
N LEU A 60 -13.93 3.02 4.71
CA LEU A 60 -14.25 3.09 6.13
C LEU A 60 -14.15 4.51 6.70
N SER A 61 -13.23 5.34 6.19
CA SER A 61 -13.13 6.75 6.60
C SER A 61 -14.32 7.62 6.17
N LYS A 62 -15.13 7.16 5.21
CA LYS A 62 -16.32 7.86 4.71
C LYS A 62 -17.61 7.36 5.37
N THR A 63 -17.59 6.14 5.91
CA THR A 63 -18.74 5.58 6.62
C THR A 63 -18.92 6.30 7.96
N PRO A 64 -20.13 6.82 8.27
CA PRO A 64 -20.43 7.32 9.60
C PRO A 64 -20.21 6.21 10.62
N THR A 65 -19.34 6.44 11.60
CA THR A 65 -19.24 5.58 12.77
C THR A 65 -20.58 5.66 13.52
N LYS A 66 -21.31 4.54 13.57
CA LYS A 66 -22.50 4.41 14.42
C LYS A 66 -22.15 4.64 15.89
#